data_AF-A0A2M9Q8N9-F1
#
_entry.id   AF-A0A2M9Q8N9-F1
#
_cell.length_a   1.000
_cell.length_b   1.000
_cell.length_c   1.000
_cell.angle_alpha   90.00
_cell.angle_beta   90.00
_cell.angle_gamma   90.00
#
_symmetry.space_group_name_H-M   'P 1'
#
loop_
_entity.id
_entity.type
_entity.pdbx_description
1 polymer ?
#
loop_
_entity_poly.entity_id
_entity_poly.type
_entity_poly.pdbx_seq_one_letter_code
_entity_poly.pdbx_strand_id
1 'polypeptide(L)'
;TLHEIAHVIAAASAGGNEAVDMAVIVKLTRVALLVPAAIVIGILYRRIDTDQEKKGFSLSIIPWFILGFLAMSAINSLGIVPASVAQAFVNIAYILIGMAMAGLGLNVEIKTFKQLGVKAFIAGLIGSVCLSIVGYVLVIFM
;
A
#
# COMPACT_ATOMS: atom_id res chain seq x y z
N THR A 1 -9.69 0.24 -5.16
CA THR A 1 -8.59 0.52 -4.23
C THR A 1 -7.28 0.34 -4.96
N LEU A 2 -6.61 1.43 -5.34
CA LEU A 2 -5.31 1.33 -5.99
C LEU A 2 -4.31 0.74 -4.99
N HIS A 3 -3.86 -0.48 -5.25
CA HIS A 3 -3.17 -1.29 -4.25
C HIS A 3 -1.68 -0.92 -4.13
N GLU A 4 -1.12 -0.21 -5.09
CA GLU A 4 0.28 0.22 -5.10
C GLU A 4 0.38 1.75 -5.11
N ILE A 5 1.41 2.28 -4.45
CA ILE A 5 1.63 3.73 -4.32
C ILE A 5 1.81 4.38 -5.69
N ALA A 6 2.50 3.71 -6.63
CA ALA A 6 2.66 4.20 -8.00
C ALA A 6 1.34 4.35 -8.76
N HIS A 7 0.44 3.38 -8.63
CA HIS A 7 -0.88 3.42 -9.25
C HIS A 7 -1.73 4.60 -8.73
N VAL A 8 -1.59 4.92 -7.43
CA VAL A 8 -2.30 6.03 -6.78
C VAL A 8 -1.78 7.38 -7.30
N ILE A 9 -0.46 7.50 -7.43
CA ILE A 9 0.19 8.74 -7.88
C ILE A 9 -0.13 9.00 -9.36
N ALA A 10 -0.13 7.95 -10.19
CA ALA A 10 -0.51 8.04 -11.59
C ALA A 10 -1.99 8.44 -11.78
N ALA A 11 -2.89 8.01 -10.89
CA ALA A 11 -4.30 8.39 -10.94
C ALA A 11 -4.56 9.78 -10.34
N ALA A 12 -3.80 10.18 -9.30
CA ALA A 12 -3.95 11.45 -8.62
C ALA A 12 -3.30 12.63 -9.36
N SER A 13 -2.31 12.36 -10.22
CA SER A 13 -1.65 13.41 -11.03
C SER A 13 -2.61 14.18 -11.93
N ALA A 14 -3.73 13.56 -12.35
CA ALA A 14 -4.79 14.22 -13.09
C ALA A 14 -5.50 15.34 -12.29
N GLY A 15 -5.40 15.33 -10.96
CA GLY A 15 -5.94 16.34 -10.05
C GLY A 15 -4.92 17.40 -9.59
N GLY A 16 -3.69 17.39 -10.11
CA GLY A 16 -2.62 18.32 -9.73
C GLY A 16 -1.77 17.87 -8.53
N ASN A 17 -0.71 18.64 -8.20
CA ASN A 17 0.27 18.26 -7.17
C ASN A 17 -0.35 18.13 -5.77
N GLU A 18 -1.29 18.98 -5.40
CA GLU A 18 -1.99 18.88 -4.11
C GLU A 18 -2.82 17.60 -3.98
N ALA A 19 -3.45 17.15 -5.07
CA ALA A 19 -4.20 15.90 -5.09
C ALA A 19 -3.27 14.68 -4.96
N VAL A 20 -2.07 14.74 -5.55
CA VAL A 20 -1.04 13.70 -5.40
C VAL A 20 -0.58 13.62 -3.95
N ASP A 21 -0.26 14.74 -3.31
CA ASP A 21 0.21 14.77 -1.92
C ASP A 21 -0.87 14.22 -0.96
N MET A 22 -2.12 14.67 -1.11
CA MET A 22 -3.24 14.12 -0.33
C MET A 22 -3.44 12.62 -0.58
N ALA A 23 -3.35 12.17 -1.83
CA ALA A 23 -3.50 10.76 -2.17
C ALA A 23 -2.38 9.89 -1.56
N VAL A 24 -1.13 10.39 -1.56
CA VAL A 24 0.02 9.73 -0.92
C VAL A 24 -0.17 9.66 0.60
N ILE A 25 -0.57 10.75 1.24
CA ILE A 25 -0.85 10.79 2.69
C ILE A 25 -1.89 9.74 3.05
N VAL A 26 -3.07 9.75 2.40
CA VAL A 26 -4.14 8.77 2.66
C VAL A 26 -3.66 7.33 2.49
N LYS A 27 -2.81 7.08 1.49
CA LYS A 27 -2.22 5.76 1.23
C LYS A 27 -1.25 5.33 2.32
N LEU A 28 -0.35 6.20 2.74
CA LEU A 28 0.61 5.92 3.81
C LEU A 28 -0.09 5.78 5.15
N THR A 29 -1.12 6.57 5.43
CA THR A 29 -1.96 6.41 6.63
C THR A 29 -2.63 5.04 6.64
N ARG A 30 -3.15 4.56 5.50
CA ARG A 30 -3.75 3.21 5.45
C ARG A 30 -2.72 2.10 5.69
N VAL A 31 -1.53 2.20 5.13
CA VAL A 31 -0.42 1.26 5.39
C VAL A 31 0.03 1.34 6.85
N ALA A 32 0.09 2.54 7.43
CA ALA A 32 0.38 2.75 8.84
C ALA A 32 -0.73 2.18 9.75
N LEU A 33 -2.00 2.24 9.34
CA LEU A 33 -3.14 1.64 10.05
C LEU A 33 -3.18 0.10 9.95
N LEU A 34 -2.51 -0.50 8.97
CA LEU A 34 -2.31 -1.96 8.96
C LEU A 34 -1.42 -2.43 10.12
N VAL A 35 -0.57 -1.55 10.68
CA VAL A 35 0.28 -1.86 11.84
C VAL A 35 -0.56 -2.14 13.09
N PRO A 36 -1.39 -1.20 13.60
CA PRO A 36 -2.25 -1.48 14.74
C PRO A 36 -3.26 -2.58 14.42
N ALA A 37 -3.79 -2.65 13.19
CA ALA A 37 -4.72 -3.71 12.80
C ALA A 37 -4.06 -5.11 12.88
N ALA A 38 -2.83 -5.27 12.38
CA ALA A 38 -2.09 -6.53 12.47
C ALA A 38 -1.78 -6.92 13.91
N ILE A 39 -1.44 -5.95 14.78
CA ILE A 39 -1.24 -6.19 16.22
C ILE A 39 -2.54 -6.68 16.86
N VAL A 40 -3.67 -6.01 16.59
CA VAL A 40 -4.98 -6.39 17.13
C VAL A 40 -5.40 -7.78 16.66
N ILE A 41 -5.28 -8.07 15.36
CA ILE A 41 -5.58 -9.39 14.80
C ILE A 41 -4.66 -10.47 15.40
N GLY A 42 -3.36 -10.19 15.57
CA GLY A 42 -2.42 -11.11 16.22
C GLY A 42 -2.80 -11.43 17.68
N ILE A 43 -3.29 -10.43 18.42
CA ILE A 43 -3.79 -10.63 19.79
C ILE A 43 -5.09 -11.43 19.81
N LEU A 44 -6.02 -11.16 18.89
CA LEU A 44 -7.30 -11.88 18.79
C LEU A 44 -7.10 -13.34 18.37
N TYR A 45 -6.23 -13.60 17.41
CA TYR A 45 -5.89 -14.96 16.97
C TYR A 45 -5.27 -15.78 18.11
N ARG A 46 -4.40 -15.15 18.91
CA ARG A 46 -3.84 -15.76 20.12
C ARG A 46 -4.87 -16.09 21.20
N ARG A 47 -6.01 -15.38 21.26
CA ARG A 47 -7.10 -15.71 22.19
C ARG A 47 -7.95 -16.89 21.70
N ILE A 48 -8.01 -17.12 20.39
CA ILE A 48 -8.78 -18.21 19.78
C ILE A 48 -7.97 -19.53 19.85
N ASP A 49 -6.66 -19.47 19.64
CA ASP A 49 -5.73 -20.62 19.71
C ASP A 49 -5.07 -20.76 21.09
N THR A 50 -5.87 -20.72 22.17
CA THR A 50 -5.39 -21.04 23.52
C THR A 50 -5.38 -22.56 23.71
N ASP A 51 -4.47 -23.29 23.04
CA ASP A 51 -4.16 -24.68 23.47
C ASP A 51 -2.84 -25.31 22.97
N GLN A 52 -1.94 -24.58 22.30
CA GLN A 52 -0.65 -25.17 21.91
C GLN A 52 0.53 -24.24 22.24
N GLU A 53 1.09 -24.53 23.41
CA GLU A 53 2.48 -24.36 23.83
C GLU A 53 3.13 -22.97 23.89
N LYS A 54 3.86 -22.80 24.99
CA LYS A 54 4.74 -21.69 25.34
C LYS A 54 5.80 -21.45 24.25
N LYS A 55 5.53 -20.58 23.29
CA LYS A 55 6.58 -19.87 22.56
C LYS A 55 6.62 -18.42 23.02
N GLY A 56 7.79 -18.04 23.55
CA GLY A 56 8.10 -16.70 24.03
C GLY A 56 7.79 -15.62 23.00
N PHE A 57 7.75 -14.38 23.48
CA PHE A 57 7.47 -13.16 22.74
C PHE A 57 8.19 -13.14 21.38
N SER A 58 7.55 -13.62 20.32
CA SER A 58 8.14 -13.62 18.99
C SER A 58 7.85 -12.27 18.36
N LEU A 59 8.85 -11.38 18.42
CA LEU A 59 8.87 -10.14 17.64
C LEU A 59 8.68 -10.37 16.13
N SER A 60 8.72 -11.63 15.67
CA SER A 60 8.43 -12.03 14.30
C SER A 60 7.02 -11.70 13.82
N ILE A 61 6.09 -11.35 14.72
CA ILE A 61 4.73 -10.93 14.33
C ILE A 61 4.70 -9.48 13.80
N ILE A 62 5.73 -8.68 14.05
CA ILE A 62 5.80 -7.29 13.56
C ILE A 62 6.50 -7.32 12.19
N PRO A 63 5.79 -6.98 11.09
CA PRO A 63 6.43 -6.86 9.79
C PRO A 63 7.64 -5.94 9.85
N TRP A 64 8.83 -6.46 9.52
CA TRP A 64 10.09 -5.72 9.63
C TRP A 64 10.09 -4.39 8.84
N PHE A 65 9.30 -4.32 7.76
CA PHE A 65 9.06 -3.09 6.99
C PHE A 65 8.55 -1.93 7.85
N ILE A 66 7.75 -2.20 8.90
CA ILE A 66 7.17 -1.18 9.78
C ILE A 66 8.25 -0.48 10.60
N LEU A 67 9.19 -1.27 11.15
CA LEU A 67 10.30 -0.72 11.92
C LEU A 67 11.18 0.18 11.04
N GLY A 68 11.45 -0.25 9.80
CA GLY A 68 12.18 0.55 8.82
C GLY A 68 11.45 1.85 8.44
N PHE A 69 10.15 1.77 8.18
CA PHE A 69 9.32 2.94 7.88
C PHE A 69 9.32 3.96 9.04
N LEU A 70 9.12 3.49 10.27
CA LEU A 70 9.06 4.35 11.45
C LEU A 70 10.42 5.01 11.72
N ALA A 71 11.52 4.27 11.60
CA ALA A 71 12.86 4.80 11.75
C ALA A 71 13.15 5.91 10.72
N MET A 72 12.84 5.68 9.45
CA MET A 72 13.04 6.69 8.40
C MET A 72 12.13 7.90 8.56
N SER A 73 10.88 7.70 8.99
CA SER A 73 9.96 8.79 9.30
C SER A 73 10.48 9.66 10.45
N ALA A 74 11.02 9.06 11.51
CA ALA A 74 11.64 9.79 12.61
C ALA A 74 12.88 10.58 12.15
N ILE A 75 13.76 9.96 11.35
CA ILE A 75 14.95 10.62 10.79
C ILE A 75 14.57 11.82 9.91
N ASN A 76 13.53 11.67 9.07
CA ASN A 76 13.03 12.77 8.25
C ASN A 76 12.37 13.87 9.09
N SER A 77 11.60 13.51 10.12
CA SER A 77 10.90 14.45 11.01
C SER A 77 11.85 15.29 11.88
N LEU A 78 13.03 14.75 12.23
CA LEU A 78 14.07 15.48 12.95
C LEU A 78 14.78 16.55 12.09
N GLY A 79 14.42 16.67 10.80
CA GLY A 79 15.02 17.64 9.89
C GLY A 79 16.47 17.35 9.52
N ILE A 80 16.98 16.17 9.88
CA ILE A 80 18.37 15.75 9.62
C ILE A 80 18.60 15.56 8.12
N VAL A 81 17.55 15.24 7.36
CA VAL A 81 17.63 14.97 5.92
C VAL A 81 17.27 16.23 5.13
N PRO A 82 18.21 16.79 4.34
CA PRO A 82 17.93 17.91 3.45
C PRO A 82 16.85 17.57 2.42
N ALA A 83 15.99 18.52 2.07
CA ALA A 83 14.90 18.32 1.12
C ALA A 83 15.37 17.80 -0.25
N SER A 84 16.55 18.25 -0.72
CA SER A 84 17.16 17.77 -1.97
C SER A 84 17.50 16.28 -1.95
N VAL A 85 17.98 15.79 -0.81
CA VAL A 85 18.31 14.37 -0.61
C VAL A 85 17.03 13.54 -0.53
N ALA A 86 16.04 14.01 0.23
CA ALA A 86 14.73 13.36 0.30
C ALA A 86 14.08 13.24 -1.09
N GLN A 87 14.14 14.30 -1.90
CA GLN A 87 13.61 14.29 -3.26
C GLN A 87 14.34 13.28 -4.16
N ALA A 88 15.67 13.17 -4.04
CA ALA A 88 16.44 12.18 -4.78
C ALA A 88 16.03 10.75 -4.41
N PHE A 89 15.80 10.46 -3.12
CA PHE A 89 15.29 9.17 -2.67
C PHE A 89 13.89 8.86 -3.24
N VAL A 90 13.00 9.84 -3.29
CA VAL A 90 11.67 9.68 -3.90
C VAL A 90 11.77 9.34 -5.38
N ASN A 91 12.65 10.02 -6.12
CA ASN A 91 12.86 9.74 -7.54
C ASN A 91 13.40 8.32 -7.78
N ILE A 92 14.39 7.89 -6.98
CA ILE A 92 14.93 6.53 -7.03
C ILE A 92 13.85 5.50 -6.70
N ALA A 93 12.99 5.79 -5.70
CA ALA A 93 11.89 4.93 -5.33
C ALA A 93 10.90 4.72 -6.49
N TYR A 94 10.59 5.76 -7.28
CA TYR A 94 9.74 5.61 -8.47
C TYR A 94 10.34 4.67 -9.51
N ILE A 95 11.64 4.78 -9.77
CA ILE A 95 12.34 3.90 -10.72
C ILE A 95 12.31 2.44 -10.21
N LEU A 96 12.59 2.22 -8.93
CA LEU A 96 12.53 0.91 -8.29
C LEU A 96 11.13 0.29 -8.34
N ILE A 97 10.08 1.08 -8.06
CA ILE A 97 8.70 0.60 -8.16
C ILE A 97 8.36 0.23 -9.60
N GLY A 98 8.77 1.04 -10.58
CA GLY A 98 8.60 0.71 -12.00
C GLY A 98 9.26 -0.62 -12.37
N MET A 99 10.51 -0.84 -11.92
CA MET A 99 11.21 -2.11 -12.13
C MET A 99 10.53 -3.30 -11.42
N ALA A 100 10.04 -3.10 -10.20
CA ALA A 100 9.32 -4.13 -9.46
C ALA A 100 8.00 -4.53 -10.15
N MET A 101 7.24 -3.55 -10.66
CA MET A 101 6.02 -3.80 -11.43
C MET A 101 6.31 -4.51 -12.76
N ALA A 102 7.39 -4.12 -13.45
CA ALA A 102 7.83 -4.82 -14.65
C ALA A 102 8.19 -6.29 -14.34
N GLY A 103 8.92 -6.54 -13.24
CA GLY A 103 9.27 -7.89 -12.79
C GLY A 103 8.05 -8.73 -12.38
N LEU A 104 7.06 -8.13 -11.71
CA LEU A 104 5.78 -8.78 -11.41
C LEU A 104 5.07 -9.20 -12.70
N GLY A 105 5.04 -8.33 -13.72
CA GLY A 105 4.48 -8.63 -15.04
C GLY A 105 5.15 -9.84 -15.71
N LEU A 106 6.48 -9.98 -15.58
CA LEU A 106 7.23 -11.13 -16.12
C LEU A 106 6.98 -12.43 -15.35
N ASN A 107 6.62 -12.35 -14.07
CA ASN A 107 6.23 -13.52 -13.25
C ASN A 107 4.78 -13.97 -13.49
N VAL A 108 3.97 -13.21 -14.24
CA VAL A 108 2.59 -13.59 -14.52
C VAL A 108 2.55 -14.77 -15.49
N GLU A 109 2.20 -15.95 -14.97
CA GLU A 109 1.89 -17.09 -15.81
C GLU A 109 0.55 -16.86 -16.54
N ILE A 110 0.63 -16.61 -17.85
CA ILE A 110 -0.55 -16.42 -18.73
C ILE A 110 -1.54 -17.58 -18.65
N LYS A 111 -1.05 -18.80 -18.35
CA LYS A 111 -1.86 -20.02 -18.18
C LYS A 111 -2.80 -19.92 -16.97
N THR A 112 -2.28 -19.45 -15.83
CA THR A 112 -3.03 -19.21 -14.59
C THR A 112 -4.02 -18.05 -14.76
N PHE A 113 -3.61 -17.00 -15.47
CA PHE A 113 -4.48 -15.88 -15.84
C PHE A 113 -5.68 -16.33 -16.69
N LYS A 114 -5.46 -17.25 -17.64
CA LYS A 114 -6.51 -17.82 -18.48
C LYS A 114 -7.48 -18.73 -17.71
N GLN A 115 -7.01 -19.42 -16.66
CA GLN A 115 -7.85 -20.26 -15.78
C GLN A 115 -8.71 -19.44 -14.80
N LEU A 116 -8.18 -18.33 -14.27
CA LEU A 116 -8.96 -17.35 -13.49
C LEU A 116 -10.08 -16.70 -14.34
N GLY A 117 -9.83 -16.60 -15.66
CA GLY A 117 -10.85 -16.39 -16.68
C GLY A 117 -11.46 -14.99 -16.69
N VAL A 118 -12.30 -14.75 -17.72
CA VAL A 118 -13.01 -13.48 -17.97
C VAL A 118 -13.81 -13.00 -16.76
N LYS A 119 -14.21 -13.90 -15.85
CA LYS A 119 -14.94 -13.57 -14.62
C LYS A 119 -14.16 -12.66 -13.69
N ALA A 120 -12.87 -12.91 -13.47
CA ALA A 120 -12.02 -12.04 -12.65
C ALA A 120 -11.84 -10.66 -13.30
N PHE A 121 -11.71 -10.63 -14.63
CA PHE A 121 -11.60 -9.39 -15.40
C PHE A 121 -12.89 -8.55 -15.32
N ILE A 122 -14.07 -9.18 -15.52
CA ILE A 122 -15.37 -8.51 -15.40
C ILE A 122 -15.60 -8.00 -13.97
N ALA A 123 -15.28 -8.80 -12.96
CA ALA A 123 -15.39 -8.37 -11.55
C ALA A 123 -14.50 -7.15 -11.27
N GLY A 124 -13.26 -7.15 -11.78
CA GLY A 124 -12.36 -6.00 -11.71
C GLY A 124 -12.91 -4.78 -12.44
N LEU A 125 -13.46 -4.95 -13.65
CA LEU A 125 -14.05 -3.88 -14.45
C LEU A 125 -15.25 -3.25 -13.76
N ILE A 126 -16.20 -4.06 -13.29
CA ILE A 126 -17.39 -3.59 -12.56
C ILE A 126 -16.97 -2.86 -11.29
N GLY A 127 -16.02 -3.42 -10.53
CA GLY A 127 -15.47 -2.77 -9.34
C GLY A 127 -14.83 -1.43 -9.66
N SER A 128 -14.08 -1.34 -10.77
CA SER A 128 -13.41 -0.11 -11.20
C SER A 128 -14.42 0.97 -11.61
N VAL A 129 -15.44 0.62 -12.41
CA VAL A 129 -16.51 1.54 -12.81
C VAL A 129 -17.30 2.03 -11.60
N CYS A 130 -17.67 1.12 -10.69
CA CYS A 130 -18.39 1.48 -9.46
C CYS A 130 -17.58 2.45 -8.59
N LEU A 131 -16.29 2.17 -8.38
CA LEU A 131 -15.38 3.05 -7.64
C LEU A 131 -15.24 4.43 -8.30
N SER A 132 -15.11 4.49 -9.63
CA SER A 132 -15.02 5.76 -10.36
C SER A 132 -16.30 6.59 -10.22
N ILE A 133 -17.47 5.96 -10.33
CA ILE A 133 -18.77 6.64 -10.16
C ILE A 133 -18.91 7.18 -8.74
N VAL A 134 -18.66 6.33 -7.72
CA VAL A 134 -18.75 6.75 -6.31
C VAL A 134 -17.77 7.88 -6.02
N GLY A 135 -16.53 7.78 -6.53
CA GLY A 135 -15.52 8.83 -6.37
C GLY A 135 -15.98 10.16 -6.99
N TYR A 136 -16.47 10.14 -8.23
CA TYR A 136 -16.97 11.34 -8.92
C TYR A 136 -18.15 11.99 -8.20
N VAL A 137 -19.10 11.18 -7.72
CA VAL A 137 -20.25 11.67 -6.95
C VAL A 137 -19.80 12.34 -5.65
N LEU A 138 -18.83 11.76 -4.95
CA LEU A 138 -18.29 12.31 -3.70
C LEU A 138 -17.60 13.67 -3.92
N VAL A 139 -16.86 13.83 -5.02
CA VAL A 139 -16.20 15.11 -5.36
C VAL A 139 -17.21 16.20 -5.72
N ILE A 140 -18.33 15.85 -6.35
CA ILE A 140 -19.39 16.84 -6.66
C ILE A 140 -20.18 17.26 -5.42
N PHE A 141 -20.32 16.38 -4.43
CA PHE A 141 -21.10 16.63 -3.22
C PHE A 141 -20.32 17.37 -2.11
N MET A 142 -18.99 17.44 -2.23
CA MET A 142 -18.08 18.02 -1.24
C MET A 142 -17.52 19.34 -1.75
#